data_AF-A0A0D7CIZ5-F1
#
_entry.id   AF-A0A0D7CIZ5-F1
#
_cell.length_a   1.000
_cell.length_b   1.000
_cell.length_c   1.000
_cell.angle_alpha   90.00
_cell.angle_beta   90.00
_cell.angle_gamma   90.00
#
_symmetry.space_group_name_H-M   'P 1'
#
loop_
_entity.id
_entity.type
_entity.pdbx_description
1 polymer ?
#
loop_
_entity_poly.entity_id
_entity_poly.type
_entity_poly.pdbx_seq_one_letter_code
_entity_poly.pdbx_strand_id
1 'polypeptide(L)'
;MGEISATDIVTGACDALVDGLDSPALRTLAACTRAEAMYDVPELLPPALLELGLTFYPFDGVAGRGAAARALAARMLAGELSPRELAFRVHQHFGHELPLAERLAELDDAYDTLAYGDRTPAQLDADVRAEALRLVRHPRVSTDPTDAPT
;
A
#
# COMPACT_ATOMS: atom_id res chain seq x y z
N MET A 1 2.54 12.08 -1.29
CA MET A 1 3.79 11.76 -2.01
C MET A 1 3.97 10.25 -1.87
N GLY A 2 4.28 9.51 -2.95
CA GLY A 2 4.27 8.04 -2.91
C GLY A 2 5.27 7.47 -1.90
N GLU A 3 4.90 6.39 -1.22
CA GLU A 3 5.73 5.77 -0.16
C GLU A 3 7.07 5.22 -0.64
N ILE A 4 7.23 5.04 -1.95
CA ILE A 4 8.32 4.32 -2.60
C ILE A 4 8.82 5.18 -3.77
N SER A 5 10.13 5.33 -3.91
CA SER A 5 10.72 6.06 -5.03
C SER A 5 10.76 5.20 -6.29
N ALA A 6 10.88 5.82 -7.46
CA ALA A 6 11.08 5.07 -8.71
C ALA A 6 12.35 4.20 -8.69
N THR A 7 13.38 4.61 -7.93
CA THR A 7 14.60 3.81 -7.73
C THR A 7 14.34 2.56 -6.88
N ASP A 8 13.48 2.66 -5.86
CA ASP A 8 13.10 1.51 -5.05
C ASP A 8 12.27 0.50 -5.86
N ILE A 9 11.45 0.98 -6.82
CA ILE A 9 10.72 0.11 -7.76
C ILE A 9 11.69 -0.69 -8.63
N VAL A 10 12.71 -0.04 -9.20
CA VAL A 10 13.76 -0.72 -9.98
C VAL A 10 14.51 -1.74 -9.11
N THR A 11 14.84 -1.37 -7.87
CA THR A 11 15.52 -2.27 -6.93
C THR A 11 14.66 -3.51 -6.63
N GLY A 12 13.37 -3.32 -6.36
CA GLY A 12 12.43 -4.42 -6.16
C GLY A 12 12.25 -5.30 -7.41
N ALA A 13 12.37 -4.72 -8.61
CA ALA A 13 12.37 -5.51 -9.84
C ALA A 13 13.61 -6.40 -9.95
N CYS A 14 14.79 -5.89 -9.56
CA CYS A 14 16.00 -6.71 -9.46
C CYS A 14 15.85 -7.85 -8.44
N ASP A 15 15.31 -7.56 -7.26
CA ASP A 15 15.09 -8.57 -6.22
C ASP A 15 14.11 -9.67 -6.70
N ALA A 16 13.02 -9.28 -7.37
CA ALA A 16 12.07 -10.22 -7.96
C ALA A 16 12.72 -11.14 -9.02
N LEU A 17 13.69 -10.63 -9.80
CA LEU A 17 14.46 -11.46 -10.73
C LEU A 17 15.38 -12.45 -10.00
N VAL A 18 16.02 -12.01 -8.91
CA VAL A 18 16.85 -12.89 -8.06
C VAL A 18 16.01 -14.00 -7.43
N ASP A 19 14.75 -13.70 -7.09
CA ASP A 19 13.77 -14.65 -6.54
C ASP A 19 13.13 -15.56 -7.62
N GLY A 20 13.46 -15.37 -8.90
CA GLY A 20 13.08 -16.28 -9.99
C GLY A 20 11.76 -15.95 -10.69
N LEU A 21 11.17 -14.77 -10.48
CA LEU A 21 9.94 -14.30 -11.14
C LEU A 21 10.14 -13.85 -12.60
N ASP A 22 11.23 -14.28 -13.25
CA ASP A 22 11.74 -13.78 -14.53
C ASP A 22 10.67 -13.64 -15.64
N SER A 23 10.36 -12.38 -15.97
CA SER A 23 9.49 -12.01 -17.08
C SER A 23 10.14 -10.91 -17.96
N PRO A 24 9.80 -10.80 -19.26
CA PRO A 24 10.37 -9.80 -20.15
C PRO A 24 10.18 -8.35 -19.68
N ALA A 25 8.98 -7.98 -19.23
CA ALA A 25 8.71 -6.63 -18.74
C ALA A 25 9.43 -6.38 -17.40
N LEU A 26 9.52 -7.38 -16.52
CA LEU A 26 10.27 -7.28 -15.27
C LEU A 26 11.77 -7.05 -15.52
N ARG A 27 12.37 -7.76 -16.48
CA ARG A 27 13.77 -7.52 -16.91
C ARG A 27 13.99 -6.12 -17.46
N THR A 28 13.01 -5.59 -18.20
CA THR A 28 13.09 -4.24 -18.77
C THR A 28 13.04 -3.18 -17.66
N LEU A 29 12.12 -3.37 -16.70
CA LEU A 29 12.01 -2.50 -15.52
C LEU A 29 13.28 -2.55 -14.64
N ALA A 30 13.85 -3.74 -14.41
CA ALA A 30 15.09 -3.91 -13.65
C ALA A 30 16.32 -3.29 -14.36
N ALA A 31 16.28 -3.16 -15.68
CA ALA A 31 17.36 -2.55 -16.46
C ALA A 31 17.35 -1.01 -16.42
N CYS A 32 16.29 -0.37 -15.93
CA CYS A 32 16.24 1.09 -15.83
C CYS A 32 17.35 1.62 -14.93
N THR A 33 18.08 2.61 -15.44
CA THR A 33 19.04 3.34 -14.61
C THR A 33 18.31 4.27 -13.64
N ARG A 34 19.01 4.73 -12.60
CA ARG A 34 18.49 5.74 -11.66
C ARG A 34 18.05 7.03 -12.38
N ALA A 35 18.71 7.40 -13.48
CA ALA A 35 18.39 8.60 -14.24
C ALA A 35 17.10 8.45 -15.06
N GLU A 36 16.86 7.26 -15.61
CA GLU A 36 15.69 6.91 -16.41
C GLU A 36 14.45 6.64 -15.54
N ALA A 37 14.66 6.08 -14.34
CA ALA A 37 13.60 5.58 -13.48
C ALA A 37 12.48 6.61 -13.22
N MET A 38 12.81 7.90 -13.12
CA MET A 38 11.81 8.94 -12.86
C MET A 38 10.81 9.14 -14.01
N TYR A 39 11.19 8.80 -15.24
CA TYR A 39 10.35 8.97 -16.43
C TYR A 39 9.77 7.65 -16.93
N ASP A 40 10.55 6.58 -16.88
CA ASP A 40 10.20 5.33 -17.56
C ASP A 40 9.40 4.38 -16.67
N VAL A 41 9.56 4.46 -15.33
CA VAL A 41 8.84 3.57 -14.40
C VAL A 41 7.31 3.65 -14.54
N PRO A 42 6.67 4.83 -14.69
CA PRO A 42 5.23 4.90 -14.94
C PRO A 42 4.75 4.08 -16.15
N GLU A 43 5.58 3.95 -17.19
CA GLU A 43 5.24 3.19 -18.41
C GLU A 43 5.62 1.71 -18.28
N LEU A 44 6.73 1.41 -17.61
CA LEU A 44 7.27 0.05 -17.49
C LEU A 44 6.67 -0.78 -16.35
N LEU A 45 6.16 -0.13 -15.30
CA LEU A 45 5.58 -0.82 -14.15
C LEU A 45 4.28 -1.58 -14.47
N PRO A 46 3.29 -1.00 -15.17
CA PRO A 46 2.04 -1.71 -15.47
C PRO A 46 2.23 -3.05 -16.21
N PRO A 47 3.02 -3.16 -17.31
CA PRO A 47 3.22 -4.44 -17.98
C PRO A 47 3.98 -5.45 -17.10
N ALA A 48 4.95 -5.00 -16.30
CA ALA A 48 5.66 -5.88 -15.36
C ALA A 48 4.73 -6.50 -14.31
N LEU A 49 3.84 -5.70 -13.73
CA LEU A 49 2.84 -6.20 -12.78
C LEU A 49 1.87 -7.18 -13.45
N LEU A 50 1.42 -6.88 -14.68
CA LEU A 50 0.51 -7.74 -15.42
C LEU A 50 1.12 -9.12 -15.69
N GLU A 51 2.37 -9.19 -16.14
CA GLU A 51 3.07 -10.46 -16.39
C GLU A 51 3.24 -11.30 -15.12
N LEU A 52 3.38 -10.65 -13.95
CA LEU A 52 3.44 -11.30 -12.64
C LEU A 52 2.07 -11.68 -12.05
N GLY A 53 0.97 -11.38 -12.76
CA GLY A 53 -0.38 -11.58 -12.26
C GLY A 53 -0.77 -10.63 -11.12
N LEU A 54 -0.04 -9.52 -10.97
CA LEU A 54 -0.29 -8.49 -9.97
C LEU A 54 -1.21 -7.40 -10.53
N THR A 55 -2.16 -6.95 -9.70
CA THR A 55 -3.06 -5.87 -10.08
C THR A 55 -2.34 -4.53 -10.00
N PHE A 56 -2.25 -3.82 -11.13
CA PHE A 56 -1.90 -2.41 -11.13
C PHE A 56 -3.14 -1.57 -10.86
N TYR A 57 -3.06 -0.71 -9.85
CA TYR A 57 -4.11 0.26 -9.56
C TYR A 57 -3.68 1.63 -10.09
N PRO A 58 -4.51 2.31 -10.91
CA PRO A 58 -4.24 3.68 -11.31
C PRO A 58 -4.01 4.58 -10.10
N PHE A 59 -3.08 5.50 -10.23
CA PHE A 59 -2.84 6.56 -9.26
C PHE A 59 -4.16 7.31 -9.03
N ASP A 60 -4.59 7.46 -7.76
CA ASP A 60 -5.86 8.07 -7.30
C ASP A 60 -7.15 7.22 -7.32
N GLY A 61 -7.11 5.97 -7.80
CA GLY A 61 -8.30 5.10 -7.77
C GLY A 61 -8.70 4.71 -6.34
N VAL A 62 -10.01 4.66 -6.03
CA VAL A 62 -10.53 4.18 -4.73
C VAL A 62 -9.99 2.79 -4.39
N ALA A 63 -9.95 1.90 -5.40
CA ALA A 63 -9.38 0.56 -5.25
C ALA A 63 -7.88 0.58 -4.92
N GLY A 64 -7.12 1.49 -5.54
CA GLY A 64 -5.69 1.70 -5.26
C GLY A 64 -5.43 2.24 -3.86
N ARG A 65 -6.21 3.24 -3.42
CA ARG A 65 -6.17 3.74 -2.03
C ARG A 65 -6.45 2.61 -1.03
N GLY A 66 -7.48 1.81 -1.29
CA GLY A 66 -7.81 0.65 -0.46
C GLY A 66 -6.73 -0.45 -0.48
N ALA A 67 -6.04 -0.66 -1.61
CA ALA A 67 -4.93 -1.59 -1.70
C ALA A 67 -3.70 -1.08 -0.93
N ALA A 68 -3.39 0.21 -1.03
CA ALA A 68 -2.30 0.85 -0.30
C ALA A 68 -2.51 0.79 1.22
N ALA A 69 -3.72 1.09 1.71
CA ALA A 69 -4.04 0.97 3.14
C ALA A 69 -3.86 -0.47 3.66
N ARG A 70 -4.24 -1.49 2.86
CA ARG A 70 -4.02 -2.90 3.22
C ARG A 70 -2.54 -3.29 3.19
N ALA A 71 -1.76 -2.76 2.23
CA ALA A 71 -0.32 -3.02 2.16
C ALA A 71 0.41 -2.44 3.39
N LEU A 72 0.07 -1.21 3.77
CA LEU A 72 0.55 -0.59 5.01
C LEU A 72 0.21 -1.42 6.26
N ALA A 73 -1.04 -1.90 6.37
CA ALA A 73 -1.46 -2.77 7.45
C ALA A 73 -0.66 -4.10 7.47
N ALA A 74 -0.41 -4.70 6.32
CA ALA A 74 0.38 -5.93 6.22
C ALA A 74 1.83 -5.71 6.68
N ARG A 75 2.46 -4.60 6.29
CA ARG A 75 3.82 -4.21 6.73
C ARG A 75 3.92 -4.01 8.24
N MET A 76 2.92 -3.36 8.83
CA MET A 76 2.82 -3.23 10.30
C MET A 76 2.71 -4.60 10.99
N LEU A 77 1.90 -5.52 10.45
CA LEU A 77 1.75 -6.87 11.00
C LEU A 77 3.02 -7.72 10.83
N ALA A 78 3.81 -7.48 9.79
CA ALA A 78 5.15 -8.06 9.60
C ALA A 78 6.22 -7.44 10.52
N GLY A 79 5.89 -6.37 11.25
CA GLY A 79 6.81 -5.70 12.17
C GLY A 79 7.70 -4.64 11.51
N GLU A 80 7.44 -4.29 10.26
CA GLU A 80 8.18 -3.24 9.55
C GLU A 80 7.76 -1.82 9.97
N LEU A 81 6.54 -1.67 10.50
CA LEU A 81 5.99 -0.41 10.98
C LEU A 81 5.46 -0.59 12.40
N SER A 82 5.58 0.46 13.22
CA SER A 82 4.87 0.52 14.51
C SER A 82 3.37 0.78 14.28
N PRO A 83 2.50 0.49 15.27
CA PRO A 83 1.08 0.84 15.17
C PRO A 83 0.86 2.34 14.96
N ARG A 84 1.58 3.20 15.70
CA ARG A 84 1.49 4.66 15.53
C ARG A 84 1.91 5.09 14.12
N GLU A 85 2.98 4.51 13.57
CA GLU A 85 3.44 4.84 12.21
C GLU A 85 2.41 4.43 11.14
N LEU A 86 1.74 3.28 11.31
CA LEU A 86 0.64 2.87 10.43
C LEU A 86 -0.50 3.89 10.46
N ALA A 87 -0.99 4.24 11.66
CA ALA A 87 -2.10 5.18 11.83
C ALA A 87 -1.77 6.54 11.20
N PHE A 88 -0.59 7.08 11.51
CA PHE A 88 -0.09 8.33 10.98
C PHE A 88 -0.01 8.34 9.45
N ARG A 89 0.59 7.32 8.83
CA ARG A 89 0.70 7.26 7.36
C ARG A 89 -0.64 7.16 6.69
N VAL A 90 -1.55 6.34 7.22
CA VAL A 90 -2.91 6.21 6.67
C VAL A 90 -3.63 7.55 6.75
N HIS A 91 -3.57 8.23 7.90
CA HIS A 91 -4.18 9.54 8.07
C HIS A 91 -3.57 10.59 7.13
N GLN A 92 -2.23 10.65 7.03
CA GLN A 92 -1.53 11.57 6.14
C GLN A 92 -1.89 11.37 4.66
N HIS A 93 -2.05 10.12 4.21
CA HIS A 93 -2.26 9.82 2.79
C HIS A 93 -3.73 9.93 2.37
N PHE A 94 -4.66 9.57 3.25
CA PHE A 94 -6.07 9.42 2.90
C PHE A 94 -7.00 10.31 3.70
N GLY A 95 -6.50 10.99 4.73
CA GLY A 95 -7.33 11.74 5.66
C GLY A 95 -8.42 10.84 6.26
N HIS A 96 -9.59 11.45 6.45
CA HIS A 96 -10.85 10.78 6.78
C HIS A 96 -11.68 10.42 5.53
N GLU A 97 -11.11 10.54 4.32
CA GLU A 97 -11.84 10.41 3.05
C GLU A 97 -11.91 8.97 2.53
N LEU A 98 -11.21 8.03 3.17
CA LEU A 98 -11.24 6.61 2.81
C LEU A 98 -12.03 5.84 3.87
N PRO A 99 -13.33 5.55 3.66
CA PRO A 99 -14.17 4.87 4.65
C PRO A 99 -13.61 3.52 5.10
N LEU A 100 -12.90 2.82 4.21
CA LEU A 100 -12.25 1.56 4.55
C LEU A 100 -11.20 1.71 5.65
N ALA A 101 -10.52 2.85 5.75
CA ALA A 101 -9.39 3.09 6.65
C ALA A 101 -9.62 4.24 7.65
N GLU A 102 -10.82 4.83 7.68
CA GLU A 102 -11.21 5.94 8.54
C GLU A 102 -10.88 5.67 10.01
N ARG A 103 -11.11 4.43 10.48
CA ARG A 103 -10.79 4.05 11.86
C ARG A 103 -9.31 4.21 12.22
N LEU A 104 -8.39 4.02 11.28
CA LEU A 104 -6.97 4.26 11.52
C LEU A 104 -6.65 5.76 11.60
N ALA A 105 -7.35 6.60 10.83
CA ALA A 105 -7.21 8.06 10.92
C ALA A 105 -7.71 8.57 12.28
N GLU A 106 -8.87 8.08 12.76
CA GLU A 106 -9.35 8.41 14.11
C GLU A 106 -8.38 7.98 15.23
N LEU A 107 -7.70 6.84 15.05
CA LEU A 107 -6.72 6.35 16.01
C LEU A 107 -5.45 7.21 16.02
N ASP A 108 -5.06 7.77 14.87
CA ASP A 108 -4.00 8.77 14.79
C ASP A 108 -4.37 10.05 15.56
N ASP A 109 -5.59 10.57 15.37
CA ASP A 109 -6.10 11.71 16.14
C ASP A 109 -6.13 11.40 17.66
N ALA A 110 -6.48 10.17 18.03
CA ALA A 110 -6.47 9.73 19.43
C ALA A 110 -5.05 9.69 20.02
N TYR A 111 -4.03 9.37 19.22
CA TYR A 111 -2.63 9.39 19.64
C TYR A 111 -2.13 10.79 19.98
N ASP A 112 -2.65 11.82 19.31
CA ASP A 112 -2.28 13.22 19.54
C ASP A 112 -3.02 13.85 20.73
N THR A 113 -4.14 13.25 21.13
CA THR A 113 -4.97 13.70 22.24
C THR A 113 -4.82 12.88 23.52
N LEU A 114 -3.86 11.93 23.55
CA LEU A 114 -3.59 11.04 24.70
C LEU A 114 -3.46 11.78 26.04
N ALA A 115 -2.84 12.96 26.05
CA ALA A 115 -2.67 13.77 27.27
C ALA A 115 -3.98 14.26 27.89
N TYR A 116 -5.09 14.20 27.15
CA TYR A 116 -6.41 14.68 27.54
C TYR A 116 -7.44 13.55 27.68
N GLY A 117 -7.05 12.29 27.48
CA GLY A 117 -7.95 11.14 27.49
C GLY A 117 -7.60 10.07 28.52
N ASP A 118 -8.52 9.14 28.74
CA ASP A 118 -8.35 8.01 29.66
C ASP A 118 -7.64 6.80 29.02
N ARG A 119 -7.26 6.93 27.75
CA ARG A 119 -6.62 5.84 26.99
C ARG A 119 -5.12 5.87 27.20
N THR A 120 -4.53 4.67 27.22
CA THR A 120 -3.09 4.47 27.24
C THR A 120 -2.55 4.24 25.83
N PRO A 121 -1.25 4.51 25.58
CA PRO A 121 -0.61 4.17 24.31
C PRO A 121 -0.81 2.70 23.92
N ALA A 122 -0.65 1.77 24.87
CA ALA A 122 -0.82 0.34 24.63
C ALA A 122 -2.24 -0.07 24.19
N GLN A 123 -3.27 0.64 24.67
CA GLN A 123 -4.65 0.41 24.22
C GLN A 123 -4.84 0.88 22.78
N LEU A 124 -4.27 2.03 22.40
CA LEU A 124 -4.30 2.49 21.01
C LEU A 124 -3.50 1.57 20.09
N ASP A 125 -2.35 1.07 20.53
CA ASP A 125 -1.54 0.11 19.77
C ASP A 125 -2.33 -1.17 19.50
N ALA A 126 -3.06 -1.66 20.50
CA ALA A 126 -3.92 -2.84 20.36
C ALA A 126 -5.09 -2.60 19.40
N ASP A 127 -5.75 -1.44 19.48
CA ASP A 127 -6.84 -1.05 18.58
C ASP A 127 -6.34 -0.95 17.13
N VAL A 128 -5.19 -0.32 16.90
CA VAL A 128 -4.56 -0.23 15.57
C VAL A 128 -4.24 -1.63 15.04
N ARG A 129 -3.71 -2.52 15.88
CA ARG A 129 -3.40 -3.90 15.46
C ARG A 129 -4.66 -4.69 15.07
N ALA A 130 -5.74 -4.53 15.84
CA ALA A 130 -7.02 -5.15 15.52
C ALA A 130 -7.56 -4.64 14.18
N GLU A 131 -7.44 -3.34 13.94
CA GLU A 131 -7.88 -2.71 12.70
C GLU A 131 -7.02 -3.11 11.49
N ALA A 132 -5.70 -3.21 11.65
CA ALA A 132 -4.79 -3.73 10.63
C ALA A 132 -5.16 -5.17 10.23
N LEU A 133 -5.48 -6.02 11.21
CA LEU A 133 -5.96 -7.39 10.95
C LEU A 133 -7.29 -7.39 10.19
N ARG A 134 -8.21 -6.48 10.50
CA ARG A 134 -9.49 -6.33 9.78
C ARG A 134 -9.24 -5.98 8.31
N LEU A 135 -8.36 -5.01 8.05
CA LEU A 135 -8.01 -4.57 6.70
C LEU A 135 -7.43 -5.69 5.84
N VAL A 136 -6.45 -6.44 6.38
CA VAL A 136 -5.80 -7.54 5.65
C VAL A 136 -6.76 -8.71 5.39
N ARG A 137 -7.69 -8.98 6.31
CA ARG A 137 -8.71 -10.03 6.14
C ARG A 137 -9.86 -9.61 5.23
N HIS A 138 -10.05 -8.32 4.97
CA HIS A 138 -11.17 -7.84 4.18
C HIS A 138 -10.99 -8.24 2.70
N PRO A 139 -11.98 -8.90 2.08
CA PRO A 139 -11.89 -9.32 0.68
C PRO A 139 -11.47 -8.17 -0.21
N ARG A 140 -10.56 -8.45 -1.15
CA ARG A 140 -10.30 -7.56 -2.28
C ARG A 140 -11.55 -7.63 -3.14
N VAL A 141 -12.43 -6.64 -3.06
CA VAL A 141 -13.58 -6.58 -3.97
C VAL A 141 -13.01 -6.41 -5.37
N SER A 142 -13.03 -7.48 -6.16
CA SER A 142 -12.85 -7.42 -7.60
C SER A 142 -14.10 -6.80 -8.18
N THR A 143 -14.04 -5.54 -8.56
CA THR A 143 -14.99 -5.01 -9.54
C THR A 143 -14.41 -5.31 -10.92
N ASP A 144 -14.61 -6.55 -11.39
CA ASP A 144 -14.43 -6.89 -12.79
C ASP A 144 -15.77 -6.59 -13.51
N PRO A 145 -15.85 -5.62 -14.44
CA PRO A 145 -17.02 -5.44 -15.27
C PRO A 145 -16.86 -6.33 -16.52
N THR A 146 -16.93 -7.64 -16.34
CA THR A 146 -17.13 -8.57 -17.46
C THR A 146 -18.52 -9.19 -17.31
N ASP A 147 -19.54 -8.44 -17.72
CA ASP A 147 -20.77 -9.01 -18.26
C ASP A 147 -21.58 -7.93 -19.00
N ALA A 148 -21.46 -7.93 -20.32
CA ALA A 148 -22.53 -7.54 -21.22
C ALA A 148 -22.44 -8.42 -22.47
N PRO A 149 -23.32 -9.42 -22.65
CA PRO A 149 -23.46 -10.08 -23.93
C PRO A 149 -24.19 -9.15 -24.93
N THR A 150 -23.82 -9.34 -26.20
CA THR A 150 -24.34 -8.78 -27.46
C THR A 150 -25.77 -8.25 -27.47
#